data_AF-A0A953YNK3-F1
#
_entry.id   AF-A0A953YNK3-F1
#
_cell.length_a   1.000
_cell.length_b   1.000
_cell.length_c   1.000
_cell.angle_alpha   90.00
_cell.angle_beta   90.00
_cell.angle_gamma   90.00
#
_symmetry.space_group_name_H-M   'P 1'
#
loop_
_entity.id
_entity.type
_entity.pdbx_description
1 polymer ?
#
loop_
_entity_poly.entity_id
_entity_poly.type
_entity_poly.pdbx_seq_one_letter_code
_entity_poly.pdbx_strand_id
1 'polypeptide(L)'
;VFALEILCWSALKAKLPQEGRKRLISGGALVLGNVVIGGFGLFHGMELLKLLTGDYLGWVVFILLMIIEAVLIAYAAQFPELHLDDPNSEIVHLPEVGPTVKSGLHFLLPIVVLVWCLMVERLSPALSAFWATALMIGILLNQRILFAHFRKHADRPLAAFFRLPANPLADGCLRQGFQDLFDGLVVGARNMIGIGIATATAGIVVGTVTLTGIGLVLAGFVEDLSGGSVIIMLFLVAILSLILGMGLPTTANYIVVSSLMAPVIVQVGAANGLLVPLIAVHLFVFYFGIMADVTPPVGLASFAAAAVSGGDPMKTGVTAFYYSLRTAALPFLFIFNTDLILVGVQSIPHIVLVFVSSTVAMLIFAAATQGYFFARSRIYESAALLLVAFTIFRPGAWMDMAFPPTTSAPGSEILERAEALPADSHIRLVLEGEDFDTLETVRQTVLFPLGEGATGEERLAASGLHLREEGDSYAVDMVDFGSPAQDLGIDWDFVVVDVLVDNDVPPAQLVWIPAFVVLGLIIVVQRRRARHEASAGPSLAKA
;
A
#
# COMPACT_ATOMS: atom_id res chain seq x y z
N VAL A 1 -3.77 -0.41 -26.22
CA VAL A 1 -2.84 0.24 -25.27
C VAL A 1 -1.46 0.47 -25.89
N PHE A 2 -0.74 -0.58 -26.34
CA PHE A 2 0.56 -0.46 -27.03
C PHE A 2 0.60 0.55 -28.17
N ALA A 3 -0.41 0.54 -29.06
CA ALA A 3 -0.49 1.50 -30.16
C ALA A 3 -0.68 2.95 -29.66
N LEU A 4 -1.41 3.14 -28.57
CA LEU A 4 -1.70 4.43 -27.95
C LEU A 4 -0.45 5.00 -27.25
N GLU A 5 0.33 4.14 -26.60
CA GLU A 5 1.62 4.52 -26.02
C GLU A 5 2.65 4.82 -27.10
N ILE A 6 2.74 4.03 -28.18
CA ILE A 6 3.63 4.32 -29.32
C ILE A 6 3.22 5.62 -30.02
N LEU A 7 1.93 5.90 -30.15
CA LEU A 7 1.40 7.18 -30.65
C LEU A 7 1.75 8.35 -29.73
N CYS A 8 1.55 8.18 -28.42
CA CYS A 8 1.87 9.22 -27.44
C CYS A 8 3.39 9.47 -27.38
N TRP A 9 4.18 8.40 -27.39
CA TRP A 9 5.64 8.41 -27.47
C TRP A 9 6.15 9.08 -28.74
N SER A 10 5.62 8.73 -29.91
CA SER A 10 6.03 9.33 -31.18
C SER A 10 5.65 10.82 -31.25
N ALA A 11 4.46 11.19 -30.74
CA ALA A 11 4.02 12.58 -30.65
C ALA A 11 4.85 13.42 -29.66
N LEU A 12 5.20 12.86 -28.49
CA LEU A 12 6.04 13.51 -27.47
C LEU A 12 7.50 13.62 -27.92
N LYS A 13 8.05 12.55 -28.51
CA LYS A 13 9.42 12.50 -29.04
C LYS A 13 9.62 13.56 -30.14
N ALA A 14 8.62 13.81 -30.97
CA ALA A 14 8.69 14.81 -32.04
C ALA A 14 8.80 16.26 -31.52
N LYS A 15 8.32 16.54 -30.30
CA LYS A 15 8.23 17.92 -29.76
C LYS A 15 9.30 18.28 -28.72
N LEU A 16 10.13 17.33 -28.25
CA LEU A 16 11.09 17.56 -27.16
C LEU A 16 12.56 17.62 -27.63
N PRO A 17 13.37 18.57 -27.11
CA PRO A 17 14.82 18.64 -27.34
C PRO A 17 15.57 17.42 -26.75
N GLN A 18 16.82 17.19 -27.16
CA GLN A 18 17.58 15.98 -26.83
C GLN A 18 17.72 15.72 -25.32
N GLU A 19 17.94 16.75 -24.49
CA GLU A 19 17.94 16.61 -23.02
C GLU A 19 16.55 16.27 -22.46
N GLY A 20 15.49 16.84 -23.03
CA GLY A 20 14.10 16.55 -22.68
C GLY A 20 13.71 15.10 -23.01
N ARG A 21 14.27 14.52 -24.09
CA ARG A 21 14.09 13.10 -24.41
C ARG A 21 14.75 12.18 -23.38
N LYS A 22 15.94 12.51 -22.88
CA LYS A 22 16.61 11.75 -21.82
C LYS A 22 15.83 11.81 -20.49
N ARG A 23 15.31 12.99 -20.14
CA ARG A 23 14.45 13.19 -18.94
C ARG A 23 13.06 12.53 -19.06
N LEU A 24 12.53 12.42 -20.27
CA LEU A 24 11.26 11.72 -20.54
C LEU A 24 11.43 10.19 -20.48
N ILE A 25 12.56 9.67 -20.97
CA ILE A 25 12.95 8.25 -20.83
C ILE A 25 13.22 7.91 -19.37
N SER A 26 13.82 8.84 -18.60
CA SER A 26 13.93 8.73 -17.14
C SER A 26 12.64 9.10 -16.41
N GLY A 27 11.56 9.39 -17.14
CA GLY A 27 10.28 9.79 -16.57
C GLY A 27 9.62 8.56 -15.97
N GLY A 28 9.34 8.61 -14.67
CA GLY A 28 8.67 7.52 -13.94
C GLY A 28 7.38 7.04 -14.62
N ALA A 29 6.68 7.89 -15.38
CA ALA A 29 5.50 7.51 -16.15
C ALA A 29 5.78 6.50 -17.29
N LEU A 30 6.91 6.61 -17.99
CA LEU A 30 7.27 5.66 -19.06
C LEU A 30 7.75 4.34 -18.47
N VAL A 31 8.51 4.39 -17.37
CA VAL A 31 8.91 3.18 -16.63
C VAL A 31 7.69 2.47 -16.06
N LEU A 32 6.79 3.21 -15.41
CA LEU A 32 5.53 2.67 -14.89
C LEU A 32 4.65 2.11 -15.99
N GLY A 33 4.52 2.81 -17.14
CA GLY A 33 3.80 2.32 -18.31
C GLY A 33 4.34 0.99 -18.82
N ASN A 34 5.65 0.87 -18.98
CA ASN A 34 6.31 -0.37 -19.40
C ASN A 34 6.15 -1.50 -18.37
N VAL A 35 6.21 -1.20 -17.07
CA VAL A 35 5.98 -2.20 -16.00
C VAL A 35 4.55 -2.70 -16.04
N VAL A 36 3.56 -1.81 -16.17
CA VAL A 36 2.14 -2.16 -16.26
C VAL A 36 1.90 -3.02 -17.50
N ILE A 37 2.41 -2.61 -18.66
CA ILE A 37 2.27 -3.35 -19.91
C ILE A 37 2.97 -4.71 -19.83
N GLY A 38 4.16 -4.77 -19.26
CA GLY A 38 4.87 -6.01 -18.98
C GLY A 38 4.05 -6.93 -18.08
N GLY A 39 3.44 -6.38 -17.03
CA GLY A 39 2.55 -7.11 -16.12
C GLY A 39 1.32 -7.68 -16.82
N PHE A 40 0.59 -6.86 -17.60
CA PHE A 40 -0.57 -7.33 -18.38
C PHE A 40 -0.19 -8.33 -19.48
N GLY A 41 0.95 -8.12 -20.14
CA GLY A 41 1.47 -9.04 -21.13
C GLY A 41 1.81 -10.40 -20.52
N LEU A 42 2.42 -10.40 -19.34
CA LEU A 42 2.72 -11.62 -18.60
C LEU A 42 1.44 -12.29 -18.09
N PHE A 43 0.46 -11.49 -17.63
CA PHE A 43 -0.87 -11.96 -17.21
C PHE A 43 -1.59 -12.76 -18.32
N HIS A 44 -1.87 -12.09 -19.44
CA HIS A 44 -2.58 -12.73 -20.54
C HIS A 44 -1.73 -13.79 -21.26
N GLY A 45 -0.40 -13.64 -21.26
CA GLY A 45 0.51 -14.65 -21.76
C GLY A 45 0.40 -15.97 -20.99
N MET A 46 0.28 -15.88 -19.65
CA MET A 46 0.09 -17.05 -18.79
C MET A 46 -1.32 -17.63 -18.88
N GLU A 47 -2.37 -16.81 -19.04
CA GLU A 47 -3.73 -17.31 -19.32
C GLU A 47 -3.76 -18.10 -20.64
N LEU A 48 -3.12 -17.58 -21.69
CA LEU A 48 -2.97 -18.27 -22.95
C LEU A 48 -2.18 -19.57 -22.78
N LEU A 49 -1.09 -19.55 -22.02
CA LEU A 49 -0.31 -20.75 -21.72
C LEU A 49 -1.18 -21.80 -21.00
N LYS A 50 -1.96 -21.37 -19.99
CA LYS A 50 -2.90 -22.22 -19.25
C LYS A 50 -3.94 -22.86 -20.17
N LEU A 51 -4.47 -22.10 -21.12
CA LEU A 51 -5.40 -22.60 -22.15
C LEU A 51 -4.74 -23.63 -23.08
N LEU A 52 -3.47 -23.41 -23.46
CA LEU A 52 -2.75 -24.28 -24.40
C LEU A 52 -2.20 -25.55 -23.76
N THR A 53 -1.80 -25.51 -22.49
CA THR A 53 -1.03 -26.59 -21.85
C THR A 53 -1.81 -27.35 -20.78
N GLY A 54 -2.94 -26.83 -20.31
CA GLY A 54 -3.77 -27.47 -19.28
C GLY A 54 -2.95 -27.87 -18.05
N ASP A 55 -3.01 -29.15 -17.67
CA ASP A 55 -2.34 -29.72 -16.50
C ASP A 55 -0.80 -29.67 -16.56
N TYR A 56 -0.22 -29.47 -17.75
CA TYR A 56 1.24 -29.37 -17.91
C TYR A 56 1.78 -27.96 -17.69
N LEU A 57 0.93 -26.98 -17.33
CA LEU A 57 1.31 -25.57 -17.16
C LEU A 57 2.55 -25.41 -16.27
N GLY A 58 2.59 -26.09 -15.11
CA GLY A 58 3.70 -25.97 -14.17
C GLY A 58 5.06 -26.35 -14.78
N TRP A 59 5.09 -27.44 -15.56
CA TRP A 59 6.30 -27.88 -16.25
C TRP A 59 6.72 -26.91 -17.37
N VAL A 60 5.76 -26.38 -18.12
CA VAL A 60 6.05 -25.43 -19.19
C VAL A 60 6.57 -24.10 -18.62
N VAL A 61 5.97 -23.61 -17.55
CA VAL A 61 6.43 -22.40 -16.84
C VAL A 61 7.83 -22.62 -16.26
N PHE A 62 8.09 -23.78 -15.67
CA PHE A 62 9.43 -24.11 -15.17
C PHE A 62 10.48 -24.08 -16.29
N ILE A 63 10.21 -24.72 -17.43
CA ILE A 63 11.13 -24.71 -18.59
C ILE A 63 11.30 -23.27 -19.12
N LEU A 64 10.22 -22.50 -19.21
CA LEU A 64 10.26 -21.11 -19.64
C LEU A 64 11.15 -20.27 -18.71
N LEU A 65 11.01 -20.42 -17.40
CA LEU A 65 11.84 -19.71 -16.41
C LEU A 65 13.32 -20.08 -16.54
N MET A 66 13.64 -21.36 -16.75
CA MET A 66 15.02 -21.81 -17.00
C MET A 66 15.60 -21.22 -18.30
N ILE A 67 14.78 -21.12 -19.35
CA ILE A 67 15.17 -20.48 -20.62
C ILE A 67 15.43 -18.98 -20.39
N ILE A 68 14.51 -18.29 -19.70
CA ILE A 68 14.64 -16.86 -19.40
C ILE A 68 15.88 -16.61 -18.54
N GLU A 69 16.13 -17.43 -17.53
CA GLU A 69 17.34 -17.38 -16.70
C GLU A 69 18.60 -17.48 -17.56
N ALA A 70 18.69 -18.47 -18.45
CA ALA A 70 19.84 -18.65 -19.33
C ALA A 70 20.04 -17.45 -20.28
N VAL A 71 18.95 -16.86 -20.81
CA VAL A 71 19.01 -15.65 -21.64
C VAL A 71 19.51 -14.45 -20.83
N LEU A 72 19.00 -14.26 -19.60
CA LEU A 72 19.41 -13.16 -18.73
C LEU A 72 20.88 -13.29 -18.32
N ILE A 73 21.36 -14.50 -18.05
CA ILE A 73 22.77 -14.75 -17.75
C ILE A 73 23.64 -14.53 -19.00
N ALA A 74 23.21 -14.97 -20.18
CA ALA A 74 23.93 -14.71 -21.42
C ALA A 74 24.11 -13.22 -21.71
N TYR A 75 23.10 -12.41 -21.37
CA TYR A 75 23.19 -10.95 -21.44
C TYR A 75 24.07 -10.38 -20.32
N ALA A 76 23.89 -10.82 -19.08
CA ALA A 76 24.67 -10.37 -17.92
C ALA A 76 26.17 -10.68 -18.07
N ALA A 77 26.52 -11.79 -18.74
CA ALA A 77 27.90 -12.21 -19.00
C ALA A 77 28.71 -11.22 -19.85
N GLN A 78 28.05 -10.28 -20.52
CA GLN A 78 28.68 -9.20 -21.29
C GLN A 78 29.20 -8.04 -20.40
N PHE A 79 28.82 -8.03 -19.13
CA PHE A 79 29.20 -7.01 -18.16
C PHE A 79 30.26 -7.55 -17.18
N PRO A 80 31.06 -6.66 -16.58
CA PRO A 80 32.03 -7.05 -15.56
C PRO A 80 31.39 -7.85 -14.42
N GLU A 81 32.14 -8.77 -13.85
CA GLU A 81 31.68 -9.52 -12.68
C GLU A 81 31.50 -8.58 -11.48
N LEU A 82 30.40 -8.77 -10.75
CA LEU A 82 30.19 -8.08 -9.49
C LEU A 82 31.09 -8.74 -8.45
N HIS A 83 32.09 -8.00 -7.99
CA HIS A 83 32.88 -8.38 -6.84
C HIS A 83 32.23 -7.83 -5.58
N LEU A 84 32.23 -8.62 -4.51
CA LEU A 84 31.87 -8.12 -3.18
C LEU A 84 33.00 -7.19 -2.72
N ASP A 85 32.68 -5.92 -2.52
CA ASP A 85 33.62 -4.95 -1.97
C ASP A 85 33.97 -5.33 -0.52
N ASP A 86 35.21 -5.04 -0.08
CA ASP A 86 35.62 -5.22 1.31
C ASP A 86 34.83 -4.24 2.20
N PRO A 87 34.03 -4.73 3.17
CA PRO A 87 33.24 -3.89 4.07
C PRO A 87 34.08 -2.88 4.87
N ASN A 88 35.38 -3.11 5.02
CA ASN A 88 36.30 -2.26 5.79
C ASN A 88 37.11 -1.29 4.93
N SER A 89 36.96 -1.34 3.61
CA SER A 89 37.66 -0.42 2.70
C SER A 89 36.97 0.94 2.62
N GLU A 90 37.75 2.02 2.48
CA GLU A 90 37.17 3.34 2.23
C GLU A 90 36.42 3.32 0.89
N ILE A 91 35.17 3.79 0.89
CA ILE A 91 34.37 3.90 -0.33
C ILE A 91 34.85 5.12 -1.12
N VAL A 92 35.93 4.94 -1.90
CA VAL A 92 36.56 6.02 -2.67
C VAL A 92 35.83 6.28 -3.99
N HIS A 93 35.16 5.28 -4.57
CA HIS A 93 34.45 5.42 -5.84
C HIS A 93 33.13 4.64 -5.84
N LEU A 94 32.05 5.28 -6.27
CA LEU A 94 30.76 4.62 -6.45
C LEU A 94 30.79 3.76 -7.72
N PRO A 95 30.30 2.50 -7.70
CA PRO A 95 30.19 1.70 -8.91
C PRO A 95 29.19 2.32 -9.90
N GLU A 96 29.41 2.10 -11.19
CA GLU A 96 28.47 2.59 -12.21
C GLU A 96 27.15 1.82 -12.14
N VAL A 97 26.06 2.53 -11.83
CA VAL A 97 24.72 1.94 -11.64
C VAL A 97 24.27 1.08 -12.83
N GLY A 98 24.57 1.51 -14.06
CA GLY A 98 24.12 0.83 -15.28
C GLY A 98 24.67 -0.58 -15.44
N PRO A 99 26.00 -0.77 -15.52
CA PRO A 99 26.64 -2.08 -15.55
C PRO A 99 26.24 -2.97 -14.36
N THR A 100 26.20 -2.42 -13.14
CA THR A 100 25.87 -3.16 -11.92
C THR A 100 24.46 -3.78 -11.95
N VAL A 101 23.46 -3.02 -12.42
CA VAL A 101 22.10 -3.55 -12.56
C VAL A 101 22.03 -4.62 -13.64
N LYS A 102 22.74 -4.42 -14.76
CA LYS A 102 22.71 -5.34 -15.91
C LYS A 102 23.39 -6.68 -15.62
N SER A 103 24.41 -6.71 -14.77
CA SER A 103 25.07 -7.95 -14.33
C SER A 103 24.21 -8.79 -13.38
N GLY A 104 23.22 -8.20 -12.70
CA GLY A 104 22.38 -8.87 -11.70
C GLY A 104 20.93 -9.20 -12.12
N LEU A 105 20.56 -9.01 -13.39
CA LEU A 105 19.14 -9.08 -13.83
C LEU A 105 18.45 -10.42 -13.55
N HIS A 106 19.18 -11.53 -13.55
CA HIS A 106 18.63 -12.86 -13.29
C HIS A 106 18.08 -13.01 -11.86
N PHE A 107 18.57 -12.21 -10.90
CA PHE A 107 18.02 -12.16 -9.53
C PHE A 107 16.66 -11.47 -9.42
N LEU A 108 16.16 -10.84 -10.50
CA LEU A 108 14.79 -10.32 -10.54
C LEU A 108 13.77 -11.43 -10.75
N LEU A 109 14.16 -12.60 -11.28
CA LEU A 109 13.21 -13.67 -11.58
C LEU A 109 12.49 -14.21 -10.33
N PRO A 110 13.17 -14.50 -9.19
CA PRO A 110 12.49 -14.87 -7.95
C PRO A 110 11.48 -13.82 -7.48
N ILE A 111 11.76 -12.52 -7.66
CA ILE A 111 10.84 -11.44 -7.29
C ILE A 111 9.61 -11.46 -8.20
N VAL A 112 9.79 -11.65 -9.50
CA VAL A 112 8.67 -11.79 -10.44
C VAL A 112 7.80 -12.99 -10.08
N VAL A 113 8.40 -14.14 -9.77
CA VAL A 113 7.66 -15.34 -9.34
C VAL A 113 6.93 -15.09 -8.02
N LEU A 114 7.58 -14.45 -7.05
CA LEU A 114 6.96 -14.09 -5.77
C LEU A 114 5.71 -13.24 -5.97
N VAL A 115 5.85 -12.14 -6.74
CA VAL A 115 4.76 -11.20 -7.02
C VAL A 115 3.67 -11.87 -7.84
N TRP A 116 4.02 -12.73 -8.80
CA TRP A 116 3.07 -13.50 -9.61
C TRP A 116 2.23 -14.45 -8.75
N CYS A 117 2.89 -15.27 -7.93
CA CYS A 117 2.22 -16.21 -7.04
C CYS A 117 1.27 -15.51 -6.06
N LEU A 118 1.66 -14.33 -5.56
CA LEU A 118 0.84 -13.53 -4.66
C LEU A 118 -0.35 -12.84 -5.36
N MET A 119 -0.08 -12.14 -6.46
CA MET A 119 -1.06 -11.22 -7.05
C MET A 119 -1.99 -11.92 -8.05
N VAL A 120 -1.46 -12.88 -8.80
CA VAL A 120 -2.19 -13.53 -9.90
C VAL A 120 -2.75 -14.87 -9.46
N GLU A 121 -1.90 -15.77 -8.98
CA GLU A 121 -2.34 -17.08 -8.49
C GLU A 121 -2.99 -17.00 -7.10
N ARG A 122 -2.84 -15.87 -6.40
CA ARG A 122 -3.41 -15.62 -5.06
C ARG A 122 -3.04 -16.71 -4.06
N LEU A 123 -1.84 -17.26 -4.20
CA LEU A 123 -1.29 -18.23 -3.25
C LEU A 123 -1.01 -17.54 -1.92
N SER A 124 -0.96 -18.34 -0.86
CA SER A 124 -0.55 -17.81 0.45
C SER A 124 0.86 -17.20 0.37
N PRO A 125 1.18 -16.20 1.23
CA PRO A 125 2.51 -15.63 1.26
C PRO A 125 3.62 -16.66 1.48
N ALA A 126 3.36 -17.68 2.30
CA ALA A 126 4.28 -18.77 2.54
C ALA A 126 4.56 -19.61 1.28
N LEU A 127 3.52 -19.98 0.52
CA LEU A 127 3.67 -20.73 -0.72
C LEU A 127 4.38 -19.91 -1.80
N SER A 128 4.06 -18.61 -1.90
CA SER A 128 4.72 -17.71 -2.86
C SER A 128 6.21 -17.54 -2.56
N ALA A 129 6.56 -17.38 -1.28
CA ALA A 129 7.95 -17.33 -0.83
C ALA A 129 8.70 -18.65 -1.08
N PHE A 130 8.02 -19.80 -0.89
CA PHE A 130 8.58 -21.11 -1.18
C PHE A 130 9.00 -21.24 -2.65
N TRP A 131 8.11 -20.90 -3.59
CA TRP A 131 8.41 -20.99 -5.03
C TRP A 131 9.51 -20.03 -5.47
N ALA A 132 9.50 -18.79 -4.97
CA ALA A 132 10.57 -17.83 -5.24
C ALA A 132 11.93 -18.32 -4.71
N THR A 133 11.95 -18.92 -3.52
CA THR A 133 13.17 -19.49 -2.91
C THR A 133 13.65 -20.72 -3.68
N ALA A 134 12.75 -21.61 -4.11
CA ALA A 134 13.09 -22.77 -4.93
C ALA A 134 13.74 -22.36 -6.26
N LEU A 135 13.22 -21.31 -6.91
CA LEU A 135 13.83 -20.75 -8.11
C LEU A 135 15.21 -20.15 -7.80
N MET A 136 15.37 -19.41 -6.69
CA MET A 136 16.66 -18.85 -6.28
C MET A 136 17.71 -19.94 -6.04
N ILE A 137 17.33 -21.07 -5.44
CA ILE A 137 18.20 -22.24 -5.27
C ILE A 137 18.65 -22.76 -6.65
N GLY A 138 17.73 -22.89 -7.59
CA GLY A 138 18.04 -23.28 -8.98
C GLY A 138 19.06 -22.34 -9.63
N ILE A 139 18.84 -21.02 -9.50
CA ILE A 139 19.74 -19.99 -10.03
C ILE A 139 21.14 -20.12 -9.42
N LEU A 140 21.28 -20.24 -8.10
CA LEU A 140 22.60 -20.35 -7.46
C LEU A 140 23.38 -21.59 -7.91
N LEU A 141 22.69 -22.71 -8.12
CA LEU A 141 23.31 -23.95 -8.59
C LEU A 141 23.74 -23.86 -10.06
N ASN A 142 23.00 -23.14 -10.89
CA ASN A 142 23.22 -23.08 -12.34
C ASN A 142 24.08 -21.88 -12.80
N GLN A 143 24.02 -20.74 -12.10
CA GLN A 143 24.56 -19.47 -12.57
C GLN A 143 26.04 -19.54 -12.96
N ARG A 144 26.88 -20.20 -12.14
CA ARG A 144 28.34 -20.29 -12.40
C ARG A 144 28.64 -21.10 -13.66
N ILE A 145 27.87 -22.16 -13.91
CA ILE A 145 28.01 -22.99 -15.11
C ILE A 145 27.66 -22.15 -16.35
N LEU A 146 26.55 -21.42 -16.27
CA LEU A 146 26.06 -20.59 -17.36
C LEU A 146 27.00 -19.41 -17.64
N PHE A 147 27.48 -18.71 -16.62
CA PHE A 147 28.48 -17.64 -16.78
C PHE A 147 29.79 -18.17 -17.38
N ALA A 148 30.31 -19.31 -16.92
CA ALA A 148 31.52 -19.91 -17.48
C ALA A 148 31.32 -20.29 -18.96
N HIS A 149 30.15 -20.82 -19.32
CA HIS A 149 29.81 -21.19 -20.69
C HIS A 149 29.68 -19.97 -21.62
N PHE A 150 28.91 -18.96 -21.22
CA PHE A 150 28.68 -17.78 -22.05
C PHE A 150 29.91 -16.88 -22.17
N ARG A 151 30.74 -16.76 -21.12
CA ARG A 151 32.00 -16.00 -21.21
C ARG A 151 33.04 -16.67 -22.10
N LYS A 152 33.12 -18.01 -22.12
CA LYS A 152 33.97 -18.77 -23.07
C LYS A 152 33.54 -18.60 -24.53
N HIS A 153 32.29 -18.16 -24.76
CA HIS A 153 31.71 -17.93 -26.08
C HIS A 153 31.21 -16.50 -26.27
N ALA A 154 31.91 -15.52 -25.68
CA ALA A 154 31.53 -14.11 -25.73
C ALA A 154 31.36 -13.58 -27.17
N ASP A 155 32.12 -14.11 -28.13
CA ASP A 155 32.08 -13.68 -29.53
C ASP A 155 30.81 -14.12 -30.28
N ARG A 156 30.06 -15.12 -29.77
CA ARG A 156 28.85 -15.69 -30.42
C ARG A 156 27.81 -16.14 -29.38
N PRO A 157 27.20 -15.22 -28.62
CA PRO A 157 26.29 -15.56 -27.51
C PRO A 157 25.04 -16.33 -27.97
N LEU A 158 24.48 -15.98 -29.14
CA LEU A 158 23.32 -16.70 -29.70
C LEU A 158 23.64 -18.15 -30.08
N ALA A 159 24.86 -18.41 -30.60
CA ALA A 159 25.28 -19.77 -30.93
C ALA A 159 25.63 -20.59 -29.67
N ALA A 160 26.10 -19.93 -28.62
CA ALA A 160 26.36 -20.53 -27.31
C ALA A 160 25.06 -20.94 -26.60
N PHE A 161 23.98 -20.18 -26.78
CA PHE A 161 22.68 -20.49 -26.19
C PHE A 161 22.10 -21.84 -26.67
N PHE A 162 22.20 -22.14 -27.98
CA PHE A 162 21.74 -23.42 -28.54
C PHE A 162 22.72 -24.58 -28.32
N ARG A 163 23.89 -24.33 -27.72
CA ARG A 163 24.86 -25.36 -27.36
C ARG A 163 24.81 -25.59 -25.86
N LEU A 164 24.30 -26.76 -25.45
CA LEU A 164 24.40 -27.19 -24.05
C LEU A 164 25.88 -27.18 -23.61
N PRO A 165 26.16 -26.82 -22.35
CA PRO A 165 27.52 -26.87 -21.83
C PRO A 165 28.06 -28.29 -21.97
N ALA A 166 29.16 -28.44 -22.73
CA ALA A 166 29.71 -29.75 -23.11
C ALA A 166 30.17 -30.58 -21.91
N ASN A 167 30.45 -29.94 -20.77
CA ASN A 167 30.72 -30.60 -19.51
C ASN A 167 30.31 -29.71 -18.31
N PRO A 168 29.11 -29.88 -17.73
CA PRO A 168 28.67 -29.10 -16.57
C PRO A 168 29.50 -29.37 -15.30
N LEU A 169 30.28 -30.46 -15.29
CA LEU A 169 31.15 -30.87 -14.18
C LEU A 169 32.61 -30.41 -14.36
N ALA A 170 32.99 -29.88 -15.52
CA ALA A 170 34.33 -29.34 -15.73
C ALA A 170 34.48 -28.00 -14.99
N ASP A 171 35.63 -27.83 -14.33
CA ASP A 171 36.08 -26.62 -13.62
C ASP A 171 35.52 -26.38 -12.20
N GLY A 172 34.76 -27.33 -11.62
CA GLY A 172 34.31 -27.23 -10.22
C GLY A 172 33.23 -26.18 -9.95
N CYS A 173 32.66 -25.58 -11.01
CA CYS A 173 31.61 -24.55 -10.92
C CYS A 173 30.37 -25.04 -10.15
N LEU A 174 29.96 -26.29 -10.33
CA LEU A 174 28.86 -26.90 -9.55
C LEU A 174 29.18 -26.91 -8.06
N ARG A 175 30.39 -27.33 -7.67
CA ARG A 175 30.83 -27.34 -6.28
C ARG A 175 30.80 -25.93 -5.68
N GLN A 176 31.25 -24.93 -6.44
CA GLN A 176 31.17 -23.53 -6.02
C GLN A 176 29.72 -23.03 -5.90
N GLY A 177 28.81 -23.42 -6.80
CA GLY A 177 27.39 -23.08 -6.69
C GLY A 177 26.74 -23.67 -5.44
N PHE A 178 27.09 -24.91 -5.07
CA PHE A 178 26.68 -25.51 -3.79
C PHE A 178 27.28 -24.79 -2.58
N GLN A 179 28.53 -24.33 -2.68
CA GLN A 179 29.16 -23.53 -1.62
C GLN A 179 28.45 -22.18 -1.46
N ASP A 180 28.19 -21.46 -2.55
CA ASP A 180 27.44 -20.19 -2.53
C ASP A 180 26.03 -20.38 -1.95
N LEU A 181 25.35 -21.47 -2.30
CA LEU A 181 24.04 -21.81 -1.75
C LEU A 181 24.13 -22.03 -0.24
N PHE A 182 25.10 -22.81 0.21
CA PHE A 182 25.30 -23.06 1.64
C PHE A 182 25.64 -21.78 2.40
N ASP A 183 26.59 -21.00 1.89
CA ASP A 183 26.99 -19.71 2.48
C ASP A 183 25.81 -18.73 2.49
N GLY A 184 25.01 -18.69 1.42
CA GLY A 184 23.79 -17.91 1.31
C GLY A 184 22.73 -18.33 2.34
N LEU A 185 22.52 -19.62 2.56
CA LEU A 185 21.63 -20.14 3.61
C LEU A 185 22.13 -19.76 5.00
N VAL A 186 23.45 -19.83 5.25
CA VAL A 186 24.05 -19.43 6.53
C VAL A 186 23.88 -17.92 6.77
N VAL A 187 24.14 -17.08 5.76
CA VAL A 187 23.94 -15.63 5.84
C VAL A 187 22.46 -15.31 6.05
N GLY A 188 21.56 -15.97 5.34
CA GLY A 188 20.12 -15.85 5.54
C GLY A 188 19.70 -16.17 6.98
N ALA A 189 20.17 -17.31 7.51
CA ALA A 189 19.91 -17.70 8.89
C ALA A 189 20.44 -16.68 9.90
N ARG A 190 21.64 -16.13 9.69
CA ARG A 190 22.23 -15.08 10.55
C ARG A 190 21.43 -13.79 10.51
N ASN A 191 21.02 -13.35 9.32
CA ASN A 191 20.19 -12.15 9.14
C ASN A 191 18.81 -12.31 9.79
N MET A 192 18.29 -13.55 9.86
CA MET A 192 17.02 -13.85 10.53
C MET A 192 17.09 -13.82 12.06
N ILE A 193 18.27 -13.87 12.68
CA ILE A 193 18.41 -13.84 14.15
C ILE A 193 17.80 -12.55 14.72
N GLY A 194 18.14 -11.40 14.16
CA GLY A 194 17.63 -10.10 14.63
C GLY A 194 16.12 -9.97 14.47
N ILE A 195 15.58 -10.41 13.34
CA ILE A 195 14.13 -10.42 13.08
C ILE A 195 13.43 -11.38 14.05
N GLY A 196 13.98 -12.58 14.26
CA GLY A 196 13.40 -13.60 15.13
C GLY A 196 13.34 -13.17 16.60
N ILE A 197 14.37 -12.50 17.11
CA ILE A 197 14.36 -11.94 18.46
C ILE A 197 13.29 -10.84 18.56
N ALA A 198 13.26 -9.92 17.60
CA ALA A 198 12.30 -8.81 17.61
C ALA A 198 10.84 -9.31 17.53
N THR A 199 10.54 -10.31 16.69
CA THR A 199 9.19 -10.88 16.58
C THR A 199 8.81 -11.70 17.81
N ALA A 200 9.74 -12.44 18.42
CA ALA A 200 9.49 -13.15 19.67
C ALA A 200 9.15 -12.18 20.81
N THR A 201 9.90 -11.08 20.94
CA THR A 201 9.60 -10.02 21.92
C THR A 201 8.28 -9.34 21.62
N ALA A 202 8.01 -8.99 20.35
CA ALA A 202 6.72 -8.45 19.94
C ALA A 202 5.56 -9.38 20.34
N GLY A 203 5.68 -10.69 20.11
CA GLY A 203 4.68 -11.68 20.50
C GLY A 203 4.41 -11.72 22.01
N ILE A 204 5.44 -11.56 22.86
CA ILE A 204 5.27 -11.44 24.31
C ILE A 204 4.50 -10.17 24.67
N VAL A 205 4.79 -9.04 24.01
CA VAL A 205 4.07 -7.78 24.20
C VAL A 205 2.61 -7.94 23.82
N VAL A 206 2.33 -8.49 22.62
CA VAL A 206 0.96 -8.75 22.16
C VAL A 206 0.23 -9.67 23.14
N GLY A 207 0.81 -10.81 23.50
CA GLY A 207 0.21 -11.73 24.45
C GLY A 207 -0.07 -11.11 25.81
N THR A 208 0.84 -10.28 26.32
CA THR A 208 0.65 -9.54 27.58
C THR A 208 -0.50 -8.56 27.46
N VAL A 209 -0.57 -7.78 26.38
CA VAL A 209 -1.63 -6.79 26.14
C VAL A 209 -2.98 -7.46 26.03
N THR A 210 -3.08 -8.55 25.25
CA THR A 210 -4.32 -9.31 25.10
C THR A 210 -4.81 -9.87 26.43
N LEU A 211 -3.91 -10.39 27.27
CA LEU A 211 -4.29 -10.95 28.58
C LEU A 211 -4.58 -9.89 29.65
N THR A 212 -4.03 -8.68 29.54
CA THR A 212 -4.17 -7.61 30.54
C THR A 212 -5.28 -6.61 30.21
N GLY A 213 -5.83 -6.64 28.99
CA GLY A 213 -6.84 -5.68 28.56
C GLY A 213 -6.30 -4.27 28.31
N ILE A 214 -4.98 -4.08 28.24
CA ILE A 214 -4.36 -2.76 28.00
C ILE A 214 -4.88 -2.11 26.70
N GLY A 215 -5.26 -2.92 25.69
CA GLY A 215 -5.87 -2.43 24.46
C GLY A 215 -7.14 -1.61 24.71
N LEU A 216 -8.01 -2.07 25.62
CA LEU A 216 -9.24 -1.37 26.01
C LEU A 216 -8.93 -0.07 26.77
N VAL A 217 -7.94 -0.10 27.66
CA VAL A 217 -7.48 1.10 28.38
C VAL A 217 -6.94 2.15 27.41
N LEU A 218 -6.18 1.73 26.39
CA LEU A 218 -5.71 2.63 25.34
C LEU A 218 -6.85 3.17 24.49
N ALA A 219 -7.89 2.38 24.22
CA ALA A 219 -9.08 2.83 23.51
C ALA A 219 -9.80 3.93 24.31
N GLY A 220 -10.10 3.68 25.59
CA GLY A 220 -10.71 4.69 26.48
C GLY A 220 -9.86 5.95 26.62
N PHE A 221 -8.53 5.82 26.80
CA PHE A 221 -7.63 6.97 26.84
C PHE A 221 -7.68 7.81 25.56
N VAL A 222 -7.71 7.17 24.40
CA VAL A 222 -7.80 7.86 23.10
C VAL A 222 -9.17 8.48 22.91
N GLU A 223 -10.25 7.81 23.32
CA GLU A 223 -11.61 8.30 23.29
C GLU A 223 -11.76 9.58 24.13
N ASP A 224 -11.38 9.53 25.41
CA ASP A 224 -11.40 10.65 26.35
C ASP A 224 -10.65 11.87 25.79
N LEU A 225 -9.44 11.64 25.27
CA LEU A 225 -8.61 12.71 24.73
C LEU A 225 -9.13 13.24 23.39
N SER A 226 -9.80 12.40 22.60
CA SER A 226 -10.42 12.80 21.33
C SER A 226 -11.73 13.56 21.52
N GLY A 227 -12.40 13.39 22.66
CA GLY A 227 -13.71 14.01 22.95
C GLY A 227 -14.77 13.66 21.91
N GLY A 228 -14.75 12.42 21.41
CA GLY A 228 -15.62 11.93 20.33
C GLY A 228 -15.25 12.42 18.92
N SER A 229 -14.15 13.17 18.76
CA SER A 229 -13.69 13.59 17.43
C SER A 229 -12.87 12.50 16.74
N VAL A 230 -13.46 11.87 15.74
CA VAL A 230 -12.79 10.87 14.87
C VAL A 230 -11.45 11.39 14.31
N ILE A 231 -11.38 12.66 13.92
CA ILE A 231 -10.15 13.24 13.36
C ILE A 231 -9.05 13.31 14.43
N ILE A 232 -9.39 13.77 15.64
CA ILE A 232 -8.42 13.85 16.75
C ILE A 232 -7.97 12.45 17.14
N MET A 233 -8.90 11.48 17.24
CA MET A 233 -8.57 10.07 17.48
C MET A 233 -7.55 9.54 16.47
N LEU A 234 -7.77 9.74 15.16
CA LEU A 234 -6.83 9.29 14.14
C LEU A 234 -5.45 9.96 14.25
N PHE A 235 -5.39 11.24 14.63
CA PHE A 235 -4.12 11.92 14.89
C PHE A 235 -3.40 11.37 16.12
N LEU A 236 -4.13 11.08 17.21
CA LEU A 236 -3.57 10.46 18.40
C LEU A 236 -3.03 9.07 18.09
N VAL A 237 -3.80 8.25 17.39
CA VAL A 237 -3.36 6.91 16.97
C VAL A 237 -2.14 7.00 16.06
N ALA A 238 -2.10 7.94 15.10
CA ALA A 238 -0.93 8.15 14.25
C ALA A 238 0.34 8.48 15.07
N ILE A 239 0.22 9.35 16.08
CA ILE A 239 1.33 9.70 16.98
C ILE A 239 1.76 8.49 17.82
N LEU A 240 0.80 7.76 18.40
CA LEU A 240 1.08 6.56 19.18
C LEU A 240 1.75 5.48 18.32
N SER A 241 1.28 5.25 17.08
CA SER A 241 1.90 4.34 16.12
C SER A 241 3.33 4.76 15.75
N LEU A 242 3.59 6.06 15.59
CA LEU A 242 4.95 6.56 15.35
C LEU A 242 5.85 6.27 16.55
N ILE A 243 5.42 6.58 17.77
CA ILE A 243 6.20 6.37 19.00
C ILE A 243 6.48 4.89 19.22
N LEU A 244 5.46 4.04 19.10
CA LEU A 244 5.57 2.59 19.28
C LEU A 244 6.46 1.94 18.21
N GLY A 245 6.46 2.48 16.98
CA GLY A 245 7.25 1.94 15.88
C GLY A 245 8.74 2.31 15.91
N MET A 246 9.13 3.33 16.68
CA MET A 246 10.51 3.82 16.70
C MET A 246 11.50 2.74 17.17
N GLY A 247 12.46 2.40 16.30
CA GLY A 247 13.57 1.50 16.65
C GLY A 247 13.24 0.01 16.57
N LEU A 248 12.06 -0.36 16.06
CA LEU A 248 11.67 -1.74 15.81
C LEU A 248 11.88 -2.10 14.33
N PRO A 249 12.37 -3.32 14.01
CA PRO A 249 12.34 -3.83 12.63
C PRO A 249 10.91 -3.81 12.08
N THR A 250 10.74 -3.50 10.79
CA THR A 250 9.43 -3.26 10.14
C THR A 250 8.39 -4.36 10.43
N THR A 251 8.82 -5.63 10.46
CA THR A 251 7.95 -6.76 10.79
C THR A 251 7.49 -6.74 12.25
N ALA A 252 8.41 -6.54 13.19
CA ALA A 252 8.08 -6.49 14.63
C ALA A 252 7.26 -5.25 14.97
N ASN A 253 7.58 -4.12 14.34
CA ASN A 253 6.83 -2.88 14.41
C ASN A 253 5.37 -3.11 14.01
N TYR A 254 5.12 -3.72 12.84
CA TYR A 254 3.75 -4.01 12.43
C TYR A 254 3.02 -4.90 13.44
N ILE A 255 3.65 -5.97 13.95
CA ILE A 255 3.01 -6.86 14.93
C ILE A 255 2.57 -6.08 16.17
N VAL A 256 3.46 -5.28 16.76
CA VAL A 256 3.17 -4.49 17.98
C VAL A 256 2.14 -3.42 17.71
N VAL A 257 2.34 -2.60 16.67
CA VAL A 257 1.48 -1.46 16.38
C VAL A 257 0.09 -1.91 15.95
N SER A 258 -0.01 -2.94 15.10
CA SER A 258 -1.33 -3.44 14.64
C SER A 258 -2.12 -4.09 15.76
N SER A 259 -1.49 -4.87 16.65
CA SER A 259 -2.20 -5.48 17.78
C SER A 259 -2.70 -4.47 18.81
N LEU A 260 -2.03 -3.32 18.95
CA LEU A 260 -2.38 -2.30 19.94
C LEU A 260 -3.33 -1.25 19.39
N MET A 261 -3.06 -0.73 18.19
CA MET A 261 -3.69 0.48 17.67
C MET A 261 -4.84 0.20 16.69
N ALA A 262 -4.84 -0.95 16.00
CA ALA A 262 -5.95 -1.28 15.11
C ALA A 262 -7.28 -1.44 15.87
N PRO A 263 -7.34 -2.16 17.02
CA PRO A 263 -8.56 -2.26 17.81
C PRO A 263 -9.08 -0.89 18.28
N VAL A 264 -8.19 0.02 18.65
CA VAL A 264 -8.55 1.39 19.08
C VAL A 264 -9.28 2.15 17.97
N ILE A 265 -8.78 2.11 16.73
CA ILE A 265 -9.46 2.77 15.61
C ILE A 265 -10.83 2.13 15.33
N VAL A 266 -10.93 0.80 15.44
CA VAL A 266 -12.19 0.09 15.19
C VAL A 266 -13.23 0.41 16.25
N GLN A 267 -12.87 0.31 17.54
CA GLN A 267 -13.78 0.52 18.67
C GLN A 267 -14.21 1.98 18.78
N VAL A 268 -13.24 2.90 18.92
CA VAL A 268 -13.51 4.34 19.05
C VAL A 268 -14.09 4.89 17.75
N GLY A 269 -13.70 4.35 16.61
CA GLY A 269 -14.29 4.68 15.31
C GLY A 269 -15.77 4.33 15.25
N ALA A 270 -16.13 3.08 15.56
CA ALA A 270 -17.51 2.60 15.54
C ALA A 270 -18.42 3.37 16.53
N ALA A 271 -17.93 3.65 17.73
CA ALA A 271 -18.63 4.48 18.73
C ALA A 271 -18.91 5.90 18.20
N ASN A 272 -18.01 6.44 17.36
CA ASN A 272 -18.12 7.79 16.80
C ASN A 272 -18.59 7.80 15.33
N GLY A 273 -19.25 6.73 14.87
CA GLY A 273 -19.87 6.65 13.55
C GLY A 273 -18.91 6.49 12.36
N LEU A 274 -17.62 6.19 12.61
CA LEU A 274 -16.64 5.84 11.58
C LEU A 274 -16.63 4.32 11.35
N LEU A 275 -17.31 3.89 10.28
CA LEU A 275 -17.22 2.52 9.78
C LEU A 275 -16.20 2.45 8.64
N VAL A 276 -15.11 1.70 8.84
CA VAL A 276 -14.05 1.53 7.84
C VAL A 276 -13.63 0.08 7.68
N PRO A 277 -13.26 -0.35 6.46
CA PRO A 277 -12.74 -1.70 6.24
C PRO A 277 -11.50 -1.96 7.10
N LEU A 278 -11.40 -3.14 7.69
CA LEU A 278 -10.26 -3.53 8.54
C LEU A 278 -8.91 -3.37 7.82
N ILE A 279 -8.86 -3.63 6.50
CA ILE A 279 -7.65 -3.43 5.71
C ILE A 279 -7.18 -1.96 5.72
N ALA A 280 -8.11 -1.00 5.72
CA ALA A 280 -7.77 0.42 5.83
C ALA A 280 -7.16 0.72 7.21
N VAL A 281 -7.73 0.16 8.29
CA VAL A 281 -7.20 0.33 9.65
C VAL A 281 -5.79 -0.25 9.76
N HIS A 282 -5.58 -1.49 9.30
CA HIS A 282 -4.26 -2.13 9.32
C HIS A 282 -3.24 -1.39 8.45
N LEU A 283 -3.64 -0.90 7.27
CA LEU A 283 -2.78 -0.06 6.45
C LEU A 283 -2.47 1.28 7.14
N PHE A 284 -3.43 1.89 7.84
CA PHE A 284 -3.23 3.16 8.53
C PHE A 284 -2.13 3.04 9.58
N VAL A 285 -2.28 2.08 10.49
CA VAL A 285 -1.31 1.87 11.57
C VAL A 285 0.03 1.36 11.03
N PHE A 286 0.02 0.55 9.96
CA PHE A 286 1.25 0.12 9.28
C PHE A 286 2.01 1.30 8.65
N TYR A 287 1.31 2.22 7.98
CA TYR A 287 1.93 3.41 7.36
C TYR A 287 2.62 4.29 8.41
N PHE A 288 1.99 4.54 9.55
CA PHE A 288 2.62 5.30 10.62
C PHE A 288 3.73 4.52 11.32
N GLY A 289 3.57 3.21 11.49
CA GLY A 289 4.62 2.32 11.98
C GLY A 289 5.89 2.45 11.12
N ILE A 290 5.81 2.26 9.81
CA ILE A 290 6.99 2.37 8.93
C ILE A 290 7.49 3.82 8.78
N MET A 291 6.63 4.80 9.00
CA MET A 291 7.03 6.21 8.98
C MET A 291 7.89 6.59 10.19
N ALA A 292 7.83 5.82 11.29
CA ALA A 292 8.72 6.00 12.43
C ALA A 292 10.19 5.90 12.01
N ASP A 293 10.52 5.00 11.06
CA ASP A 293 11.89 4.78 10.58
C ASP A 293 12.45 5.94 9.76
N VAL A 294 11.60 6.81 9.21
CA VAL A 294 12.02 8.03 8.49
C VAL A 294 11.96 9.28 9.35
N THR A 295 11.40 9.19 10.56
CA THR A 295 11.19 10.34 11.45
C THR A 295 12.45 10.57 12.29
N PRO A 296 13.00 11.81 12.33
CA PRO A 296 14.08 12.15 13.25
C PRO A 296 13.65 11.92 14.71
N PRO A 297 14.50 11.33 15.58
CA PRO A 297 15.93 11.06 15.40
C PRO A 297 16.30 9.68 14.81
N VAL A 298 15.33 8.81 14.46
CA VAL A 298 15.61 7.42 14.05
C VAL A 298 16.14 7.35 12.62
N GLY A 299 15.37 7.83 11.65
CA GLY A 299 15.77 8.24 10.29
C GLY A 299 16.89 7.48 9.55
N LEU A 300 17.16 6.19 9.77
CA LEU A 300 18.45 5.52 9.44
C LEU A 300 18.92 5.73 7.99
N ALA A 301 17.98 5.70 7.04
CA ALA A 301 18.26 5.95 5.62
C ALA A 301 18.80 7.37 5.38
N SER A 302 18.29 8.36 6.11
CA SER A 302 18.76 9.74 6.05
C SER A 302 20.15 9.91 6.66
N PHE A 303 20.49 9.14 7.70
CA PHE A 303 21.85 9.12 8.27
C PHE A 303 22.84 8.49 7.30
N ALA A 304 22.48 7.38 6.66
CA ALA A 304 23.30 6.75 5.62
C ALA A 304 23.49 7.69 4.41
N ALA A 305 22.41 8.34 3.94
CA ALA A 305 22.48 9.31 2.85
C ALA A 305 23.34 10.54 3.21
N ALA A 306 23.27 11.01 4.46
CA ALA A 306 24.13 12.07 4.97
C ALA A 306 25.61 11.67 4.97
N ALA A 307 25.93 10.43 5.38
CA ALA A 307 27.30 9.90 5.34
C ALA A 307 27.88 9.84 3.92
N VAL A 308 27.07 9.45 2.93
CA VAL A 308 27.48 9.41 1.51
C VAL A 308 27.62 10.81 0.91
N SER A 309 26.72 11.74 1.27
CA SER A 309 26.71 13.10 0.72
C SER A 309 27.61 14.10 1.46
N GLY A 310 28.15 13.73 2.62
CA GLY A 310 28.90 14.63 3.51
C GLY A 310 28.02 15.67 4.23
N GLY A 311 26.69 15.47 4.25
CA GLY A 311 25.73 16.36 4.90
C GLY A 311 25.58 16.11 6.40
N ASP A 312 24.90 17.03 7.09
CA ASP A 312 24.53 16.84 8.50
C ASP A 312 23.34 15.85 8.61
N PRO A 313 23.46 14.75 9.38
CA PRO A 313 22.41 13.73 9.46
C PRO A 313 21.08 14.26 10.03
N MET A 314 21.17 15.05 11.12
CA MET A 314 20.22 16.10 11.54
C MET A 314 19.29 16.66 10.46
N LYS A 315 19.88 17.58 9.70
CA LYS A 315 19.21 18.38 8.68
C LYS A 315 18.73 17.52 7.51
N THR A 316 19.49 16.48 7.15
CA THR A 316 19.11 15.55 6.10
C THR A 316 17.84 14.80 6.48
N GLY A 317 17.75 14.29 7.72
CA GLY A 317 16.56 13.62 8.25
C GLY A 317 15.33 14.52 8.30
N VAL A 318 15.47 15.74 8.81
CA VAL A 318 14.35 16.71 8.84
C VAL A 318 13.86 17.06 7.43
N THR A 319 14.77 17.25 6.49
CA THR A 319 14.42 17.56 5.10
C THR A 319 13.73 16.37 4.43
N ALA A 320 14.25 15.15 4.63
CA ALA A 320 13.66 13.92 4.11
C ALA A 320 12.25 13.69 4.69
N PHE A 321 12.06 13.92 5.99
CA PHE A 321 10.75 13.82 6.65
C PHE A 321 9.76 14.85 6.10
N TYR A 322 10.19 16.09 5.88
CA TYR A 322 9.32 17.10 5.26
C TYR A 322 8.89 16.69 3.83
N TYR A 323 9.79 16.07 3.07
CA TYR A 323 9.49 15.54 1.74
C TYR A 323 8.57 14.31 1.77
N SER A 324 8.60 13.52 2.85
CA SER A 324 7.73 12.36 3.04
C SER A 324 6.36 12.68 3.64
N LEU A 325 6.08 13.93 4.04
CA LEU A 325 4.79 14.34 4.62
C LEU A 325 3.58 14.01 3.73
N ARG A 326 3.77 13.95 2.41
CA ARG A 326 2.72 13.49 1.47
C ARG A 326 2.29 12.04 1.71
N THR A 327 3.22 11.20 2.14
CA THR A 327 2.95 9.81 2.50
C THR A 327 2.24 9.74 3.85
N ALA A 328 2.47 10.72 4.74
CA ALA A 328 1.81 10.80 6.05
C ALA A 328 0.33 11.20 5.94
N ALA A 329 -0.01 11.98 4.91
CA ALA A 329 -1.39 12.38 4.64
C ALA A 329 -2.24 11.25 4.07
N LEU A 330 -1.63 10.31 3.31
CA LEU A 330 -2.35 9.28 2.56
C LEU A 330 -3.24 8.37 3.44
N PRO A 331 -2.81 7.93 4.63
CA PRO A 331 -3.66 7.17 5.56
C PRO A 331 -4.96 7.87 5.94
N PHE A 332 -4.89 9.16 6.27
CA PHE A 332 -6.09 9.94 6.56
C PHE A 332 -7.02 10.01 5.34
N LEU A 333 -6.46 10.13 4.14
CA LEU A 333 -7.25 10.20 2.92
C LEU A 333 -7.98 8.89 2.62
N PHE A 334 -7.30 7.74 2.70
CA PHE A 334 -7.94 6.46 2.36
C PHE A 334 -8.90 5.95 3.43
N ILE A 335 -8.73 6.36 4.70
CA ILE A 335 -9.71 6.04 5.76
C ILE A 335 -11.07 6.65 5.42
N PHE A 336 -11.09 7.86 4.87
CA PHE A 336 -12.34 8.53 4.47
C PHE A 336 -12.68 8.37 2.98
N ASN A 337 -11.81 7.72 2.20
CA ASN A 337 -12.05 7.40 0.79
C ASN A 337 -11.37 6.07 0.43
N THR A 338 -12.09 4.98 0.64
CA THR A 338 -11.58 3.62 0.43
C THR A 338 -11.34 3.27 -1.04
N ASP A 339 -11.83 4.09 -1.99
CA ASP A 339 -11.50 3.94 -3.41
C ASP A 339 -9.99 4.01 -3.65
N LEU A 340 -9.27 4.78 -2.83
CA LEU A 340 -7.81 4.93 -2.92
C LEU A 340 -7.05 3.61 -2.69
N ILE A 341 -7.65 2.69 -1.95
CA ILE A 341 -7.14 1.33 -1.73
C ILE A 341 -7.92 0.27 -2.55
N LEU A 342 -8.70 0.72 -3.54
CA LEU A 342 -9.50 -0.10 -4.45
C LEU A 342 -10.58 -0.96 -3.77
N VAL A 343 -11.01 -0.59 -2.58
CA VAL A 343 -12.15 -1.25 -1.91
C VAL A 343 -13.44 -0.63 -2.42
N GLY A 344 -14.34 -1.46 -2.96
CA GLY A 344 -15.62 -1.01 -3.55
C GLY A 344 -15.53 -0.62 -5.03
N VAL A 345 -14.34 -0.65 -5.64
CA VAL A 345 -14.13 -0.25 -7.04
C VAL A 345 -14.29 -1.44 -7.99
N GLN A 346 -15.43 -1.53 -8.68
CA GLN A 346 -15.77 -2.70 -9.51
C GLN A 346 -15.65 -2.46 -11.03
N SER A 347 -15.55 -1.21 -11.49
CA SER A 347 -15.55 -0.89 -12.92
C SER A 347 -14.21 -0.30 -13.39
N ILE A 348 -13.73 -0.73 -14.56
CA ILE A 348 -12.50 -0.20 -15.16
C ILE A 348 -12.52 1.33 -15.31
N PRO A 349 -13.61 1.98 -15.75
CA PRO A 349 -13.68 3.44 -15.80
C PRO A 349 -13.48 4.09 -14.43
N HIS A 350 -14.03 3.50 -13.36
CA HIS A 350 -13.86 3.99 -12.00
C HIS A 350 -12.41 3.82 -11.52
N ILE A 351 -11.76 2.69 -11.80
CA ILE A 351 -10.31 2.49 -11.52
C ILE A 351 -9.47 3.57 -12.21
N VAL A 352 -9.72 3.82 -13.50
CA VAL A 352 -8.99 4.85 -14.27
C VAL A 352 -9.24 6.24 -13.68
N LEU A 353 -10.49 6.52 -13.31
CA LEU A 353 -10.87 7.78 -12.67
C LEU A 353 -10.11 8.00 -11.36
N VAL A 354 -10.12 7.01 -10.47
CA VAL A 354 -9.40 7.03 -9.17
C VAL A 354 -7.90 7.20 -9.38
N PHE A 355 -7.32 6.45 -10.33
CA PHE A 355 -5.89 6.54 -10.63
C PHE A 355 -5.50 7.95 -11.11
N VAL A 356 -6.24 8.51 -12.07
CA VAL A 356 -5.96 9.83 -12.64
C VAL A 356 -6.21 10.92 -11.61
N SER A 357 -7.33 10.89 -10.90
CA SER A 357 -7.67 11.90 -9.89
C SER A 357 -6.68 11.88 -8.74
N SER A 358 -6.30 10.71 -8.22
CA SER A 358 -5.32 10.56 -7.15
C SER A 358 -3.93 11.02 -7.58
N THR A 359 -3.52 10.71 -8.81
CA THR A 359 -2.24 11.18 -9.37
C THR A 359 -2.21 12.70 -9.46
N VAL A 360 -3.28 13.31 -10.00
CA VAL A 360 -3.41 14.77 -10.10
C VAL A 360 -3.42 15.41 -8.71
N ALA A 361 -4.21 14.89 -7.79
CA ALA A 361 -4.32 15.40 -6.43
C ALA A 361 -2.98 15.29 -5.68
N MET A 362 -2.24 14.20 -5.84
CA MET A 362 -0.92 14.01 -5.22
C MET A 362 0.13 14.96 -5.80
N LEU A 363 0.09 15.24 -7.10
CA LEU A 363 0.97 16.24 -7.72
C LEU A 363 0.66 17.65 -7.22
N ILE A 364 -0.62 18.00 -7.06
CA ILE A 364 -1.05 19.28 -6.50
C ILE A 364 -0.63 19.39 -5.03
N PHE A 365 -0.82 18.32 -4.24
CA PHE A 365 -0.39 18.26 -2.85
C PHE A 365 1.13 18.44 -2.72
N ALA A 366 1.91 17.77 -3.57
CA ALA A 366 3.36 17.92 -3.61
C ALA A 366 3.75 19.36 -3.99
N ALA A 367 3.11 19.95 -4.99
CA ALA A 367 3.37 21.34 -5.39
C ALA A 367 3.04 22.33 -4.25
N ALA A 368 1.97 22.07 -3.49
CA ALA A 368 1.55 22.89 -2.38
C ALA A 368 2.53 22.83 -1.20
N THR A 369 2.93 21.62 -0.80
CA THR A 369 3.87 21.38 0.32
C THR A 369 5.30 21.81 -0.03
N GLN A 370 5.74 21.67 -1.28
CA GLN A 370 7.04 22.18 -1.73
C GLN A 370 7.06 23.70 -1.96
N GLY A 371 5.90 24.37 -1.90
CA GLY A 371 5.80 25.82 -2.11
C GLY A 371 6.14 26.26 -3.53
N TYR A 372 6.03 25.37 -4.51
CA TYR A 372 6.37 25.65 -5.90
C TYR A 372 5.49 24.83 -6.87
N PHE A 373 4.90 25.50 -7.86
CA PHE A 373 4.16 24.84 -8.94
C PHE A 373 4.64 25.28 -10.33
N PHE A 374 4.20 26.44 -10.81
CA PHE A 374 4.77 27.08 -12.02
C PHE A 374 5.68 28.27 -11.68
N ALA A 375 5.46 28.86 -10.52
CA ALA A 375 6.32 29.86 -9.87
C ALA A 375 6.33 29.53 -8.37
N ARG A 376 7.15 30.26 -7.60
CA ARG A 376 7.11 30.17 -6.14
C ARG A 376 5.71 30.52 -5.63
N SER A 377 5.07 29.58 -4.95
CA SER A 377 3.72 29.74 -4.41
C SER A 377 3.74 30.68 -3.22
N ARG A 378 2.77 31.59 -3.17
CA ARG A 378 2.48 32.34 -1.94
C ARG A 378 1.72 31.44 -0.96
N ILE A 379 1.75 31.77 0.33
CA ILE A 379 1.12 30.93 1.38
C ILE A 379 -0.36 30.64 1.07
N TYR A 380 -1.12 31.64 0.62
CA TYR A 380 -2.53 31.46 0.25
C TYR A 380 -2.72 30.62 -1.03
N GLU A 381 -1.75 30.60 -1.94
CA GLU A 381 -1.79 29.74 -3.13
C GLU A 381 -1.50 28.29 -2.73
N SER A 382 -0.52 28.07 -1.85
CA SER A 382 -0.27 26.74 -1.27
C SER A 382 -1.49 26.25 -0.47
N ALA A 383 -2.12 27.11 0.34
CA ALA A 383 -3.35 26.75 1.06
C ALA A 383 -4.50 26.40 0.10
N ALA A 384 -4.68 27.18 -0.97
CA ALA A 384 -5.69 26.89 -1.99
C ALA A 384 -5.37 25.60 -2.77
N LEU A 385 -4.10 25.32 -3.07
CA LEU A 385 -3.69 24.04 -3.69
C LEU A 385 -3.94 22.85 -2.75
N LEU A 386 -3.67 22.99 -1.44
CA LEU A 386 -4.01 21.97 -0.45
C LEU A 386 -5.52 21.73 -0.38
N LEU A 387 -6.33 22.80 -0.41
CA LEU A 387 -7.78 22.69 -0.45
C LEU A 387 -8.27 21.98 -1.72
N VAL A 388 -7.70 22.31 -2.88
CA VAL A 388 -7.99 21.62 -4.15
C VAL A 388 -7.63 20.14 -4.06
N ALA A 389 -6.43 19.81 -3.56
CA ALA A 389 -6.01 18.42 -3.40
C ALA A 389 -6.95 17.65 -2.46
N PHE A 390 -7.29 18.23 -1.31
CA PHE A 390 -8.25 17.66 -0.36
C PHE A 390 -9.63 17.42 -0.99
N THR A 391 -10.13 18.39 -1.77
CA THR A 391 -11.42 18.29 -2.46
C THR A 391 -11.44 17.19 -3.52
N ILE A 392 -10.33 16.98 -4.22
CA ILE A 392 -10.22 15.88 -5.19
C ILE A 392 -10.11 14.52 -4.48
N PHE A 393 -9.35 14.44 -3.38
CA PHE A 393 -9.19 13.20 -2.64
C PHE A 393 -10.43 12.78 -1.85
N ARG A 394 -11.15 13.73 -1.24
CA ARG A 394 -12.34 13.48 -0.42
C ARG A 394 -13.50 14.37 -0.86
N PRO A 395 -14.06 14.14 -2.07
CA PRO A 395 -15.19 14.92 -2.55
C PRO A 395 -16.43 14.75 -1.66
N GLY A 396 -16.60 13.57 -1.05
CA GLY A 396 -17.66 13.27 -0.08
C GLY A 396 -17.71 14.24 1.08
N ALA A 397 -16.57 14.74 1.58
CA ALA A 397 -16.54 15.68 2.71
C ALA A 397 -17.43 16.92 2.52
N TRP A 398 -17.57 17.39 1.28
CA TRP A 398 -18.41 18.53 0.94
C TRP A 398 -19.82 18.11 0.55
N MET A 399 -19.96 16.97 -0.11
CA MET A 399 -21.24 16.48 -0.59
C MET A 399 -22.10 15.96 0.55
N ASP A 400 -21.51 15.26 1.52
CA ASP A 400 -22.18 14.72 2.69
C ASP A 400 -22.77 15.83 3.57
N MET A 401 -22.15 17.03 3.56
CA MET A 401 -22.69 18.22 4.24
C MET A 401 -23.95 18.77 3.57
N ALA A 402 -24.08 18.62 2.25
CA ALA A 402 -25.22 19.13 1.48
C ALA A 402 -26.31 18.07 1.28
N PHE A 403 -25.89 16.81 1.11
CA PHE A 403 -26.71 15.62 0.85
C PHE A 403 -26.18 14.49 1.74
N PRO A 404 -26.71 14.35 2.97
CA PRO A 404 -26.29 13.31 3.89
C PRO A 404 -26.44 11.91 3.24
N PRO A 405 -25.40 11.06 3.29
CA PRO A 405 -25.43 9.75 2.63
C PRO A 405 -26.42 8.77 3.25
N THR A 406 -26.77 8.97 4.52
CA THR A 406 -27.74 8.14 5.24
C THR A 406 -28.77 8.97 5.98
N THR A 407 -29.98 8.44 6.10
CA THR A 407 -31.03 8.91 7.02
C THR A 407 -31.33 7.88 8.09
N SER A 408 -31.62 8.34 9.31
CA SER A 408 -32.14 7.50 10.40
C SER A 408 -33.57 7.06 10.08
N ALA A 409 -33.80 5.76 10.05
CA ALA A 409 -35.12 5.15 10.20
C ALA A 409 -35.27 4.56 11.61
N PRO A 410 -36.48 4.50 12.18
CA PRO A 410 -36.71 3.92 13.50
C PRO A 410 -36.22 2.46 13.58
N GLY A 411 -35.65 2.08 14.73
CA GLY A 411 -35.21 0.71 15.01
C GLY A 411 -36.30 -0.37 14.84
N SER A 412 -37.58 -0.01 14.98
CA SER A 412 -38.71 -0.91 14.72
C SER A 412 -38.81 -1.40 13.27
N GLU A 413 -38.22 -0.68 12.31
CA GLU A 413 -38.23 -1.11 10.91
C GLU A 413 -37.12 -2.15 10.60
N ILE A 414 -36.30 -2.56 11.59
CA ILE A 414 -35.13 -3.41 11.35
C ILE A 414 -35.45 -4.69 10.58
N LEU A 415 -36.52 -5.40 10.93
CA LEU A 415 -36.88 -6.67 10.29
C LEU A 415 -37.30 -6.44 8.82
N GLU A 416 -38.15 -5.44 8.57
CA GLU A 416 -38.59 -5.09 7.21
C GLU A 416 -37.39 -4.68 6.33
N ARG A 417 -36.48 -3.87 6.89
CA ARG A 417 -35.30 -3.38 6.17
C ARG A 417 -34.28 -4.49 5.92
N ALA A 418 -34.07 -5.39 6.88
CA ALA A 418 -33.20 -6.55 6.72
C ALA A 418 -33.72 -7.52 5.64
N GLU A 419 -35.03 -7.64 5.49
CA GLU A 419 -35.65 -8.44 4.44
C GLU A 419 -35.54 -7.79 3.05
N ALA A 420 -35.70 -6.46 2.97
CA ALA A 420 -35.67 -5.71 1.71
C ALA A 420 -34.28 -5.63 1.06
N LEU A 421 -33.22 -5.75 1.85
CA LEU A 421 -31.85 -5.70 1.36
C LEU A 421 -31.47 -7.00 0.60
N PRO A 422 -30.50 -6.96 -0.34
CA PRO A 422 -30.02 -8.17 -1.02
C PRO A 422 -29.41 -9.20 -0.04
N ALA A 423 -29.42 -10.49 -0.40
CA ALA A 423 -28.64 -11.51 0.33
C ALA A 423 -27.14 -11.15 0.31
N ASP A 424 -26.42 -11.47 1.39
CA ASP A 424 -25.00 -11.13 1.62
C ASP A 424 -24.68 -9.62 1.64
N SER A 425 -25.69 -8.78 1.86
CA SER A 425 -25.49 -7.34 2.08
C SER A 425 -25.26 -7.03 3.56
N HIS A 426 -25.06 -5.75 3.88
CA HIS A 426 -24.87 -5.30 5.25
C HIS A 426 -25.93 -4.27 5.59
N ILE A 427 -26.38 -4.25 6.84
CA ILE A 427 -27.29 -3.27 7.40
C ILE A 427 -26.56 -2.42 8.44
N ARG A 428 -26.76 -1.11 8.43
CA ARG A 428 -26.15 -0.20 9.40
C ARG A 428 -27.10 0.02 10.56
N LEU A 429 -26.70 -0.41 11.75
CA LEU A 429 -27.50 -0.35 12.96
C LEU A 429 -26.84 0.61 13.95
N VAL A 430 -27.65 1.43 14.61
CA VAL A 430 -27.24 2.18 15.79
C VAL A 430 -27.86 1.51 17.00
N LEU A 431 -27.00 0.94 17.83
CA LEU A 431 -27.36 0.19 19.02
C LEU A 431 -27.02 1.04 20.25
N GLU A 432 -27.87 1.01 21.26
CA GLU A 432 -27.65 1.71 22.53
C GLU A 432 -27.98 0.77 23.69
N GLY A 433 -27.07 0.61 24.62
CA GLY A 433 -27.25 -0.28 25.77
C GLY A 433 -26.24 0.02 26.87
N GLU A 434 -26.41 -0.60 28.02
CA GLU A 434 -25.46 -0.51 29.12
C GLU A 434 -24.35 -1.54 28.90
N ASP A 435 -23.10 -1.09 28.81
CA ASP A 435 -21.96 -1.99 28.71
C ASP A 435 -21.79 -2.77 30.02
N PHE A 436 -21.70 -4.09 29.93
CA PHE A 436 -21.73 -4.97 31.09
C PHE A 436 -20.54 -4.77 32.05
N ASP A 437 -19.39 -4.35 31.52
CA ASP A 437 -18.16 -4.18 32.30
C ASP A 437 -18.07 -2.80 32.98
N THR A 438 -18.57 -1.77 32.29
CA THR A 438 -18.46 -0.37 32.75
C THR A 438 -19.73 0.18 33.40
N LEU A 439 -20.88 -0.43 33.11
CA LEU A 439 -22.22 0.06 33.48
C LEU A 439 -22.54 1.45 32.90
N GLU A 440 -21.80 1.87 31.87
CA GLU A 440 -22.04 3.11 31.16
C GLU A 440 -22.91 2.84 29.94
N THR A 441 -23.79 3.79 29.61
CA THR A 441 -24.60 3.70 28.39
C THR A 441 -23.71 3.95 27.18
N VAL A 442 -23.51 2.92 26.37
CA VAL A 442 -22.75 2.95 25.14
C VAL A 442 -23.70 3.02 23.96
N ARG A 443 -23.43 3.95 23.05
CA ARG A 443 -24.11 4.06 21.76
C ARG A 443 -23.09 3.75 20.66
N GLN A 444 -23.33 2.70 19.88
CA GLN A 444 -22.42 2.27 18.83
C GLN A 444 -23.10 2.13 17.48
N THR A 445 -22.38 2.48 16.41
CA THR A 445 -22.83 2.23 15.05
C THR A 445 -22.08 1.02 14.49
N VAL A 446 -22.82 0.00 14.06
CA VAL A 446 -22.25 -1.23 13.50
C VAL A 446 -22.70 -1.45 12.07
N LEU A 447 -21.79 -1.97 11.24
CA LEU A 447 -22.11 -2.47 9.91
C LEU A 447 -22.33 -3.98 10.01
N PHE A 448 -23.59 -4.36 10.23
CA PHE A 448 -23.97 -5.73 10.51
C PHE A 448 -24.12 -6.54 9.21
N PRO A 449 -23.40 -7.67 9.02
CA PRO A 449 -23.59 -8.52 7.85
C PRO A 449 -24.92 -9.27 7.94
N LEU A 450 -25.67 -9.32 6.83
CA LEU A 450 -26.89 -10.12 6.74
C LEU A 450 -26.55 -11.51 6.21
N GLY A 451 -26.99 -12.54 6.93
CA GLY A 451 -26.85 -13.92 6.48
C GLY A 451 -27.91 -14.32 5.45
N GLU A 452 -27.87 -15.57 5.01
CA GLU A 452 -28.94 -16.14 4.18
C GLU A 452 -30.22 -16.35 5.00
N GLY A 453 -31.38 -15.99 4.44
CA GLY A 453 -32.67 -16.16 5.10
C GLY A 453 -33.83 -15.60 4.27
N ALA A 454 -35.04 -16.12 4.49
CA ALA A 454 -36.24 -15.68 3.79
C ALA A 454 -36.86 -14.45 4.45
N THR A 455 -36.80 -14.36 5.77
CA THR A 455 -37.29 -13.22 6.56
C THR A 455 -36.14 -12.38 7.10
N GLY A 456 -36.40 -11.12 7.48
CA GLY A 456 -35.40 -10.28 8.13
C GLY A 456 -34.84 -10.90 9.42
N GLU A 457 -35.69 -11.56 10.21
CA GLU A 457 -35.30 -12.23 11.46
C GLU A 457 -34.34 -13.39 11.20
N GLU A 458 -34.64 -14.26 10.22
CA GLU A 458 -33.76 -15.37 9.85
C GLU A 458 -32.38 -14.89 9.39
N ARG A 459 -32.34 -13.77 8.65
CA ARG A 459 -31.07 -13.19 8.15
C ARG A 459 -30.21 -12.61 9.25
N LEU A 460 -30.82 -11.98 10.25
CA LEU A 460 -30.12 -11.46 11.43
C LEU A 460 -29.61 -12.61 12.31
N ALA A 461 -30.47 -13.60 12.56
CA ALA A 461 -30.13 -14.80 13.32
C ALA A 461 -29.02 -15.63 12.65
N ALA A 462 -29.00 -15.71 11.31
CA ALA A 462 -27.93 -16.39 10.57
C ALA A 462 -26.54 -15.76 10.77
N SER A 463 -26.48 -14.48 11.14
CA SER A 463 -25.25 -13.79 11.54
C SER A 463 -25.10 -13.66 13.06
N GLY A 464 -25.93 -14.40 13.81
CA GLY A 464 -25.84 -14.57 15.26
C GLY A 464 -26.53 -13.50 16.09
N LEU A 465 -27.41 -12.68 15.51
CA LEU A 465 -28.15 -11.64 16.23
C LEU A 465 -29.62 -12.05 16.39
N HIS A 466 -30.02 -12.33 17.63
CA HIS A 466 -31.41 -12.65 17.98
C HIS A 466 -32.03 -11.47 18.71
N LEU A 467 -33.20 -11.03 18.24
CA LEU A 467 -33.89 -9.85 18.76
C LEU A 467 -35.17 -10.25 19.47
N ARG A 468 -35.51 -9.54 20.54
CA ARG A 468 -36.83 -9.55 21.16
C ARG A 468 -37.54 -8.23 20.89
N GLU A 469 -38.85 -8.32 20.72
CA GLU A 469 -39.72 -7.15 20.64
C GLU A 469 -39.89 -6.55 22.04
N GLU A 470 -39.57 -5.26 22.18
CA GLU A 470 -39.69 -4.51 23.43
C GLU A 470 -40.41 -3.19 23.16
N GLY A 471 -41.75 -3.25 23.26
CA GLY A 471 -42.62 -2.12 22.94
C GLY A 471 -42.59 -1.76 21.45
N ASP A 472 -42.23 -0.52 21.13
CA ASP A 472 -42.07 -0.03 19.76
C ASP A 472 -40.62 -0.18 19.24
N SER A 473 -39.79 -1.03 19.87
CA SER A 473 -38.38 -1.22 19.53
C SER A 473 -37.96 -2.68 19.61
N TYR A 474 -36.78 -3.00 19.07
CA TYR A 474 -36.17 -4.31 19.20
C TYR A 474 -34.95 -4.22 20.12
N ALA A 475 -34.89 -5.10 21.11
CA ALA A 475 -33.73 -5.28 21.97
C ALA A 475 -33.02 -6.59 21.62
N VAL A 476 -31.70 -6.64 21.85
CA VAL A 476 -30.89 -7.83 21.63
C VAL A 476 -31.20 -8.85 22.72
N ASP A 477 -31.77 -9.98 22.33
CA ASP A 477 -32.12 -11.06 23.26
C ASP A 477 -30.99 -12.06 23.44
N MET A 478 -30.25 -12.35 22.37
CA MET A 478 -29.09 -13.24 22.40
C MET A 478 -28.13 -12.92 21.27
N VAL A 479 -26.84 -13.10 21.55
CA VAL A 479 -25.76 -13.07 20.57
C VAL A 479 -25.08 -14.44 20.55
N ASP A 480 -25.00 -15.06 19.37
CA ASP A 480 -24.40 -16.38 19.24
C ASP A 480 -22.87 -16.33 19.43
N PHE A 481 -22.31 -17.34 20.09
CA PHE A 481 -20.88 -17.40 20.36
C PHE A 481 -20.06 -17.64 19.08
N GLY A 482 -19.03 -16.83 18.86
CA GLY A 482 -18.17 -16.85 17.68
C GLY A 482 -18.86 -16.36 16.41
N SER A 483 -19.97 -15.62 16.55
CA SER A 483 -20.73 -15.06 15.43
C SER A 483 -20.22 -13.68 15.02
N PRO A 484 -20.51 -13.22 13.79
CA PRO A 484 -20.25 -11.84 13.37
C PRO A 484 -20.86 -10.80 14.32
N ALA A 485 -22.03 -11.09 14.91
CA ALA A 485 -22.66 -10.24 15.91
C ALA A 485 -21.78 -10.03 17.15
N GLN A 486 -21.16 -11.10 17.66
CA GLN A 486 -20.24 -11.03 18.79
C GLN A 486 -18.95 -10.28 18.44
N ASP A 487 -18.40 -10.52 17.24
CA ASP A 487 -17.20 -9.84 16.77
C ASP A 487 -17.38 -8.32 16.61
N LEU A 488 -18.62 -7.88 16.40
CA LEU A 488 -19.01 -6.46 16.34
C LEU A 488 -19.21 -5.83 17.73
N GLY A 489 -19.04 -6.59 18.82
CA GLY A 489 -19.22 -6.09 20.19
C GLY A 489 -20.67 -5.77 20.53
N ILE A 490 -21.63 -6.44 19.88
CA ILE A 490 -23.04 -6.33 20.25
C ILE A 490 -23.25 -7.16 21.52
N ASP A 491 -23.85 -6.55 22.54
CA ASP A 491 -24.13 -7.22 23.81
C ASP A 491 -25.64 -7.42 24.01
N TRP A 492 -25.96 -8.30 24.97
CA TRP A 492 -27.30 -8.53 25.46
C TRP A 492 -27.94 -7.21 25.95
N ASP A 493 -29.24 -7.07 25.75
CA ASP A 493 -30.04 -5.90 26.18
C ASP A 493 -29.78 -4.60 25.41
N PHE A 494 -28.90 -4.61 24.40
CA PHE A 494 -28.72 -3.45 23.53
C PHE A 494 -29.99 -3.21 22.73
N VAL A 495 -30.47 -1.97 22.70
CA VAL A 495 -31.66 -1.58 21.94
C VAL A 495 -31.24 -1.07 20.57
N VAL A 496 -31.92 -1.56 19.52
CA VAL A 496 -31.80 -1.00 18.18
C VAL A 496 -32.52 0.34 18.16
N VAL A 497 -31.77 1.45 18.18
CA VAL A 497 -32.35 2.80 18.19
C VAL A 497 -32.66 3.25 16.77
N ASP A 498 -31.70 3.09 15.86
CA ASP A 498 -31.83 3.55 14.48
C ASP A 498 -31.32 2.49 13.49
N VAL A 499 -31.98 2.42 12.34
CA VAL A 499 -31.48 1.74 11.14
C VAL A 499 -31.09 2.82 10.13
N LEU A 500 -29.80 2.89 9.78
CA LEU A 500 -29.33 3.90 8.82
C LEU A 500 -29.60 3.41 7.40
N VAL A 501 -30.45 4.16 6.68
CA VAL A 501 -30.83 3.88 5.29
C VAL A 501 -30.05 4.77 4.34
N ASP A 502 -29.46 4.20 3.30
CA ASP A 502 -28.73 4.95 2.27
C ASP A 502 -29.67 5.83 1.44
N ASN A 503 -29.29 7.09 1.23
CA ASN A 503 -30.01 8.05 0.41
C ASN A 503 -29.54 8.02 -1.05
N ASP A 504 -30.44 8.40 -1.96
CA ASP A 504 -30.06 8.70 -3.35
C ASP A 504 -29.33 10.04 -3.41
N VAL A 505 -27.99 10.00 -3.37
CA VAL A 505 -27.13 11.18 -3.38
C VAL A 505 -26.54 11.44 -4.76
N PRO A 506 -26.41 12.71 -5.18
CA PRO A 506 -25.73 13.03 -6.43
C PRO A 506 -24.26 12.56 -6.43
N PRO A 507 -23.65 12.32 -7.60
CA PRO A 507 -22.26 11.88 -7.69
C PRO A 507 -21.31 12.85 -6.98
N ALA A 508 -20.48 12.32 -6.07
CA ALA A 508 -19.63 13.17 -5.24
C ALA A 508 -18.64 14.02 -6.05
N GLN A 509 -18.27 13.54 -7.26
CA GLN A 509 -17.29 14.17 -8.14
C GLN A 509 -17.74 15.53 -8.70
N LEU A 510 -18.99 15.95 -8.51
CA LEU A 510 -19.46 17.28 -8.91
C LEU A 510 -18.64 18.41 -8.24
N VAL A 511 -18.12 18.18 -7.03
CA VAL A 511 -17.26 19.15 -6.31
C VAL A 511 -15.90 19.32 -6.97
N TRP A 512 -15.50 18.45 -7.90
CA TRP A 512 -14.28 18.65 -8.66
C TRP A 512 -14.36 19.86 -9.59
N ILE A 513 -15.55 20.23 -10.06
CA ILE A 513 -15.73 21.38 -10.95
C ILE A 513 -15.21 22.68 -10.30
N PRO A 514 -15.69 23.10 -9.11
CA PRO A 514 -15.15 24.28 -8.45
C PRO A 514 -13.66 24.12 -8.09
N ALA A 515 -13.21 22.92 -7.72
CA ALA A 515 -11.79 22.66 -7.43
C ALA A 515 -10.88 22.91 -8.66
N PHE A 516 -11.28 22.45 -9.84
CA PHE A 516 -10.55 22.68 -11.09
C PHE A 516 -10.60 24.14 -11.55
N VAL A 517 -11.68 24.86 -11.25
CA VAL A 517 -11.75 26.31 -11.50
C VAL A 517 -10.72 27.05 -10.65
N VAL A 518 -10.65 26.76 -9.35
CA VAL A 518 -9.65 27.35 -8.45
C VAL A 518 -8.23 27.01 -8.90
N LEU A 519 -7.98 25.74 -9.26
CA LEU A 519 -6.69 25.31 -9.81
C LEU A 519 -6.34 26.09 -11.09
N GLY A 520 -7.29 26.24 -12.01
CA GLY A 520 -7.11 26.99 -13.25
C GLY A 520 -6.73 28.46 -12.99
N LEU A 521 -7.37 29.11 -12.03
CA LEU A 521 -7.03 30.48 -11.61
C LEU A 521 -5.60 30.56 -11.08
N ILE A 522 -5.19 29.65 -10.19
CA ILE A 522 -3.81 29.61 -9.65
C ILE A 522 -2.81 29.42 -10.79
N ILE A 523 -3.08 28.52 -11.73
CA ILE A 523 -2.22 28.27 -12.90
C ILE A 523 -2.05 29.55 -13.72
N VAL A 524 -3.14 30.28 -14.01
CA VAL A 524 -3.08 31.53 -14.78
C VAL A 524 -2.23 32.57 -14.06
N VAL A 525 -2.46 32.77 -12.76
CA VAL A 525 -1.72 33.77 -11.96
C VAL A 525 -0.23 33.42 -11.86
N GLN A 526 0.11 32.15 -11.61
CA GLN A 526 1.51 31.73 -11.53
C GLN A 526 2.21 31.75 -12.89
N ARG A 527 1.56 31.33 -13.97
CA ARG A 527 2.15 31.40 -15.33
C ARG A 527 2.43 32.84 -15.76
N ARG A 528 1.57 33.80 -15.37
CA ARG A 528 1.84 35.23 -15.61
C ARG A 528 3.13 35.67 -14.89
N ARG A 529 3.29 35.33 -13.61
CA ARG A 529 4.53 35.62 -12.85
C ARG A 529 5.76 34.95 -13.45
N ALA A 530 5.69 33.66 -13.75
CA ALA A 530 6.82 32.93 -14.33
C ALA A 530 7.28 33.55 -15.67
N ARG A 531 6.35 34.04 -16.49
CA ARG A 531 6.68 34.78 -17.73
C ARG A 531 7.34 36.12 -17.44
N HIS A 532 6.85 36.87 -16.45
CA HIS A 532 7.47 38.13 -16.04
C HIS A 532 8.90 37.91 -15.52
N GLU A 533 9.12 36.91 -14.67
CA GLU A 533 10.44 36.52 -14.16
C GLU A 533 11.38 36.08 -15.28
N ALA A 534 10.90 35.27 -16.23
CA ALA A 534 11.69 34.86 -17.40
C ALA A 534 12.03 36.04 -18.32
N SER A 535 11.13 37.03 -18.46
CA SER A 535 11.37 38.22 -19.28
C SER A 535 12.30 39.26 -18.61
N ALA A 536 12.41 39.23 -17.28
CA ALA A 536 13.24 40.16 -16.51
C ALA A 536 14.75 39.84 -16.58
N GLY A 537 15.14 38.70 -17.18
CA GLY A 537 16.53 38.22 -17.20
C GLY A 537 17.02 37.82 -15.80
N PRO A 538 18.18 37.15 -15.68
CA PRO A 538 18.74 36.73 -14.40
C PRO A 538 19.30 37.96 -13.65
N SER A 539 18.43 38.80 -13.11
CA SER A 539 18.80 39.88 -12.22
C SER A 539 18.43 39.48 -10.78
N LEU A 540 19.47 39.17 -10.00
CA LEU A 540 19.50 39.15 -8.53
C LEU A 540 18.71 38.04 -7.82
N ALA A 541 19.22 36.80 -7.91
CA ALA A 541 19.05 35.81 -6.84
C ALA A 541 20.17 35.98 -5.79
N LYS A 542 20.10 37.05 -5.00
CA LYS A 542 20.83 37.21 -3.73
C LYS A 542 19.96 38.04 -2.79
N ALA A 543 19.21 37.35 -1.94
CA ALA A 543 18.85 37.72 -0.57
C ALA A 543 18.19 36.49 0.08
#